data_AF-A0A1A5IJA0-F1
#
_entry.id   AF-A0A1A5IJA0-F1
#
_cell.length_a   1.000
_cell.length_b   1.000
_cell.length_c   1.000
_cell.angle_alpha   90.00
_cell.angle_beta   90.00
_cell.angle_gamma   90.00
#
_symmetry.space_group_name_H-M   'P 1'
#
loop_
_entity.id
_entity.type
_entity.pdbx_description
1 polymer ?
#
loop_
_entity_poly.entity_id
_entity_poly.type
_entity_poly.pdbx_seq_one_letter_code
_entity_poly.pdbx_strand_id
1 'polypeptide(L)' 'MKTTVGPDTVDVAKAVETMLTGHDDPAFLSMAEFIEVLRQKTGTDRSDADLKALVTKKAAVLGIVME' A
#
# COMPACT_ATOMS: atom_id res chain seq x y z
N MET A 1 7.54 -29.41 1.79
CA MET A 1 6.22 -28.78 2.03
C MET A 1 6.14 -27.55 1.15
N LYS A 2 5.33 -27.61 0.10
CA LYS A 2 5.17 -26.55 -0.90
C LYS A 2 4.00 -25.70 -0.41
N THR A 3 4.28 -24.57 0.23
CA THR A 3 3.26 -23.64 0.70
C THR A 3 2.62 -23.00 -0.53
N THR A 4 1.46 -23.54 -0.89
CA THR A 4 0.51 -22.94 -1.81
C THR A 4 0.11 -21.57 -1.24
N VAL A 5 0.70 -20.50 -1.75
CA VAL A 5 0.11 -19.17 -1.59
C VAL A 5 -1.14 -19.17 -2.48
N GLY A 6 -2.32 -19.13 -1.88
CA GLY A 6 -3.56 -18.94 -2.62
C GLY A 6 -3.49 -17.62 -3.40
N PRO A 7 -4.21 -17.49 -4.52
CA PRO A 7 -4.21 -16.26 -5.33
C PRO A 7 -4.86 -15.03 -4.66
N ASP A 8 -5.15 -15.07 -3.35
CA ASP A 8 -6.15 -14.20 -2.70
C ASP A 8 -5.57 -13.21 -1.67
N THR A 9 -4.25 -13.15 -1.50
CA THR A 9 -3.62 -12.11 -0.67
C THR A 9 -2.52 -11.46 -1.47
N VAL A 10 -2.87 -10.52 -2.34
CA VAL A 10 -1.89 -9.49 -2.72
C VAL A 10 -1.38 -8.91 -1.40
N ASP A 11 -0.10 -9.08 -1.13
CA ASP A 11 0.48 -8.61 0.13
C ASP A 11 0.41 -7.09 0.13
N VAL A 12 -0.65 -6.57 0.78
CA VAL A 12 -0.99 -5.14 0.81
C VAL A 12 0.20 -4.35 1.33
N ALA A 13 0.96 -4.90 2.28
CA ALA A 13 2.14 -4.25 2.83
C ALA A 13 3.28 -4.15 1.79
N LYS A 14 3.51 -5.20 1.00
CA LYS A 14 4.47 -5.18 -0.11
C LYS A 14 4.01 -4.25 -1.24
N ALA A 15 2.72 -4.18 -1.51
CA ALA A 15 2.17 -3.25 -2.50
C ALA A 15 2.36 -1.79 -2.08
N VAL A 16 2.05 -1.46 -0.81
CA VAL A 16 2.33 -0.15 -0.20
C VAL A 16 3.81 0.20 -0.31
N GLU A 17 4.69 -0.72 0.08
CA GLU A 17 6.14 -0.50 0.02
C GLU A 17 6.60 -0.26 -1.42
N THR A 18 6.13 -1.07 -2.38
CA THR A 18 6.44 -0.90 -3.80
C THR A 18 5.98 0.46 -4.33
N MET A 19 4.77 0.88 -3.98
CA MET A 19 4.20 2.16 -4.39
C MET A 19 4.96 3.35 -3.78
N LEU A 20 5.40 3.24 -2.52
CA LEU A 20 6.21 4.27 -1.85
C LEU A 20 7.64 4.36 -2.41
N THR A 21 8.24 3.25 -2.83
CA THR A 21 9.61 3.23 -3.38
C THR A 21 9.69 3.42 -4.89
N GLY A 22 8.61 3.19 -5.62
CA GLY A 22 8.51 3.24 -7.08
C GLY A 22 8.38 4.67 -7.62
N HIS A 23 9.24 5.56 -7.14
CA HIS A 23 9.22 7.01 -7.24
C HIS A 23 9.48 7.57 -8.66
N ASP A 24 8.87 7.00 -9.71
CA ASP A 24 8.87 7.57 -11.06
C ASP A 24 7.61 8.42 -11.34
N ASP A 25 6.54 8.27 -10.54
CA ASP A 25 5.31 9.05 -10.70
C ASP A 25 4.89 9.71 -9.37
N PRO A 26 4.96 11.05 -9.23
CA PRO A 26 4.61 11.78 -8.02
C PRO A 26 3.08 11.95 -7.84
N ALA A 27 2.27 11.00 -8.31
CA ALA A 27 0.81 11.17 -8.41
C ALA A 27 0.05 10.99 -7.10
N PHE A 28 0.68 10.55 -6.01
CA PHE A 28 0.01 10.45 -4.71
C PHE A 28 0.01 11.81 -4.01
N LEU A 29 -0.81 12.72 -4.52
CA LEU A 29 -1.02 14.06 -3.95
C LEU A 29 -1.76 14.02 -2.60
N SER A 30 -2.36 12.88 -2.23
CA SER A 30 -3.11 12.72 -0.97
C SER A 30 -3.22 11.26 -0.55
N MET A 31 -3.33 11.02 0.76
CA MET A 31 -3.59 9.70 1.36
C MET A 31 -4.78 8.95 0.72
N ALA A 32 -5.86 9.67 0.38
CA ALA A 32 -7.06 9.07 -0.23
C ALA A 32 -6.77 8.45 -1.61
N GLU A 33 -6.08 9.19 -2.49
CA GLU A 33 -5.67 8.71 -3.81
C GLU A 33 -4.75 7.48 -3.69
N PHE A 34 -3.81 7.52 -2.72
CA PHE A 34 -2.94 6.38 -2.45
C PHE A 34 -3.73 5.13 -2.07
N ILE A 35 -4.71 5.27 -1.18
CA ILE A 35 -5.56 4.17 -0.73
C ILE A 35 -6.43 3.64 -1.88
N GLU A 36 -6.98 4.52 -2.72
CA GLU A 36 -7.79 4.10 -3.87
C GLU A 36 -6.97 3.26 -4.85
N VAL A 37 -5.78 3.73 -5.24
CA VAL A 37 -4.89 2.96 -6.13
C VAL A 37 -4.43 1.66 -5.46
N LEU A 38 -4.16 1.69 -4.15
CA LEU A 38 -3.82 0.49 -3.40
C LEU A 38 -4.95 -0.54 -3.44
N ARG A 39 -6.21 -0.12 -3.30
CA ARG A 39 -7.38 -1.00 -3.43
C ARG A 39 -7.50 -1.57 -4.83
N GLN A 40 -7.38 -0.74 -5.86
CA GLN A 40 -7.43 -1.19 -7.26
C GLN A 40 -6.34 -2.23 -7.57
N LYS A 41 -5.12 -2.04 -7.02
CA LYS A 41 -3.98 -2.93 -7.25
C LYS A 41 -4.01 -4.23 -6.45
N THR A 42 -4.64 -4.22 -5.28
CA THR A 42 -4.58 -5.34 -4.33
C THR A 42 -5.91 -6.09 -4.17
N GLY A 43 -7.03 -5.49 -4.56
CA GLY A 43 -8.38 -6.01 -4.27
C GLY A 43 -8.71 -6.04 -2.78
N THR A 44 -8.00 -5.29 -1.94
CA THR A 44 -8.16 -5.34 -0.48
C THR A 44 -9.49 -4.72 -0.03
N ASP A 45 -10.20 -5.44 0.85
CA ASP A 45 -11.42 -4.97 1.52
C ASP A 45 -11.14 -4.27 2.87
N ARG A 46 -9.87 -4.15 3.27
CA ARG A 46 -9.50 -3.54 4.55
C ARG A 46 -10.07 -2.12 4.69
N SER A 47 -10.43 -1.74 5.91
CA SER A 47 -10.95 -0.41 6.20
C SER A 47 -9.92 0.68 5.88
N ASP A 48 -10.40 1.87 5.53
CA ASP A 48 -9.56 3.02 5.21
C ASP A 48 -8.60 3.39 6.35
N ALA A 49 -9.06 3.27 7.60
CA ALA A 49 -8.24 3.52 8.78
C ALA A 49 -7.06 2.53 8.91
N ASP A 50 -7.27 1.26 8.56
CA ASP A 50 -6.21 0.25 8.56
C ASP A 50 -5.20 0.53 7.46
N LEU A 51 -5.68 0.83 6.25
CA LEU A 51 -4.83 1.16 5.12
C LEU A 51 -4.02 2.42 5.38
N LYS A 52 -4.63 3.47 5.95
CA LYS A 52 -3.93 4.69 6.36
C LYS A 52 -2.84 4.39 7.39
N ALA A 53 -3.15 3.63 8.44
CA ALA A 53 -2.15 3.27 9.45
C ALA A 53 -0.98 2.46 8.86
N LEU A 54 -1.27 1.54 7.92
CA LEU A 54 -0.26 0.76 7.22
C LEU A 54 0.63 1.64 6.34
N VAL A 55 0.04 2.54 5.55
CA VAL A 55 0.75 3.49 4.68
C VAL A 55 1.63 4.42 5.50
N THR A 56 1.08 5.05 6.55
CA THR A 56 1.85 5.94 7.44
C THR A 56 3.02 5.20 8.09
N LYS A 57 2.81 3.97 8.58
CA LYS A 57 3.88 3.17 9.18
C LYS A 57 4.98 2.86 8.18
N LYS A 58 4.62 2.46 6.97
CA LYS A 58 5.60 2.13 5.90
C LYS A 58 6.33 3.36 5.40
N ALA A 59 5.63 4.47 5.20
CA ALA A 59 6.21 5.75 4.81
C ALA A 59 7.22 6.24 5.86
N ALA A 60 6.88 6.16 7.16
CA ALA A 60 7.80 6.53 8.24
C ALA A 60 9.08 5.68 8.26
N VAL A 61 8.98 4.36 7.99
CA VAL A 61 10.16 3.48 7.87
C VAL A 61 11.05 3.89 6.69
N LEU A 62 10.46 4.39 5.61
CA LEU A 62 11.16 4.85 4.41
C LEU A 62 11.59 6.32 4.48
N GLY A 63 11.25 7.05 5.54
CA GLY A 63 11.51 8.49 5.67
C GLY A 63 10.65 9.38 4.76
N ILE A 64 9.53 8.87 4.27
CA ILE A 64 8.59 9.58 3.40
C ILE A 64 7.50 10.22 4.27
N VAL A 65 7.23 11.49 4.03
CA VAL A 65 6.11 12.23 4.66
C VAL A 65 4.93 12.22 3.70
N MET A 66 3.78 11.74 4.18
CA MET A 66 2.52 11.70 3.43
C MET A 66 1.53 12.67 4.10
N GLU A 67 0.96 13.62 3.36
CA GLU A 67 -0.10 14.54 3.82
C GLU A 67 -1.52 13.99 3.55
#